data_AF-A0A6N4UPQ1-F1
#
_entry.id   AF-A0A6N4UPQ1-F1
#
_cell.length_a   1.000
_cell.length_b   1.000
_cell.length_c   1.000
_cell.angle_alpha   90.00
_cell.angle_beta   90.00
_cell.angle_gamma   90.00
#
_symmetry.space_group_name_H-M   'P 1'
#
loop_
_entity.id
_entity.type
_entity.pdbx_description
1 polymer ?
#
loop_
_entity_poly.entity_id
_entity_poly.type
_entity_poly.pdbx_seq_one_letter_code
_entity_poly.pdbx_strand_id
1 'polypeptide(L)'
;MLGVDLVGDLGAPGPHRHRIPRVRQHLGQRSPPRTGTHHRSLYHLFTLSGGGGTRRLRPGWQDERMSGSRSSNAAATQAADVTLVIAVKRLAAAKTRLAPIFSAATREAVVLAMLVDTINAASSVAPVTVVTPDETAAEAARQLGAGVLMDPTPAGHRDPLNNAITAAETALRAEAANIVVLQGDLPALQPQELAEALSLARGYQRSFVGDRHGTGTSALFAFGTALAPHFGSDSAARHRRSGAIELTGAWPGLRCDIDTPDDLQAARRLGVGTATARTLGRRASK
;
A
#
# COMPACT_ATOMS: atom_id res chain seq x y z
N MET A 1 -43.30 53.09 -24.47
CA MET A 1 -42.87 54.32 -23.77
C MET A 1 -41.39 54.16 -23.46
N LEU A 2 -40.53 54.74 -24.33
CA LEU A 2 -39.06 54.91 -24.29
C LEU A 2 -38.21 53.63 -24.09
N GLY A 3 -37.35 53.12 -24.99
CA GLY A 3 -36.68 53.70 -26.16
C GLY A 3 -35.30 54.26 -25.79
N VAL A 4 -34.22 53.48 -25.93
CA VAL A 4 -32.88 53.89 -26.43
C VAL A 4 -32.00 52.65 -26.69
N ASP A 5 -31.57 52.54 -27.95
CA ASP A 5 -30.47 51.70 -28.43
C ASP A 5 -29.11 52.25 -27.98
N LEU A 6 -28.13 51.37 -27.78
CA LEU A 6 -26.71 51.71 -27.96
C LEU A 6 -25.95 50.51 -28.54
N VAL A 7 -25.64 50.66 -29.82
CA VAL A 7 -24.71 49.87 -30.62
C VAL A 7 -23.30 50.02 -30.06
N GLY A 8 -22.58 48.91 -29.90
CA GLY A 8 -21.16 48.86 -29.58
C GLY A 8 -20.50 47.71 -30.33
N ASP A 9 -20.04 48.01 -31.54
CA ASP A 9 -19.21 47.17 -32.40
C ASP A 9 -17.77 47.10 -31.83
N LEU A 10 -17.29 45.90 -31.50
CA LEU A 10 -15.85 45.62 -31.29
C LEU A 10 -15.54 44.16 -31.66
N GLY A 11 -15.11 43.98 -32.92
CA GLY A 11 -13.83 43.33 -33.25
C GLY A 11 -13.60 41.89 -32.81
N ALA A 12 -13.71 40.97 -33.77
CA ALA A 12 -13.22 39.59 -33.68
C ALA A 12 -11.69 39.52 -33.49
N PRO A 13 -11.17 38.67 -32.56
CA PRO A 13 -9.75 38.34 -32.53
C PRO A 13 -9.43 37.09 -33.37
N GLY A 14 -8.53 37.26 -34.34
CA GLY A 14 -7.98 36.20 -35.18
C GLY A 14 -7.03 35.23 -34.43
N PRO A 15 -6.63 34.12 -35.07
CA PRO A 15 -5.97 33.00 -34.40
C PRO A 15 -4.48 33.26 -34.15
N HIS A 16 -4.10 33.32 -32.87
CA HIS A 16 -2.68 33.31 -32.45
C HIS A 16 -2.06 31.92 -32.64
N ARG A 17 -1.22 31.81 -33.68
CA ARG A 17 -0.29 30.68 -33.88
C ARG A 17 0.82 30.75 -32.85
N HIS A 18 0.76 29.92 -31.80
CA HIS A 18 1.89 29.71 -30.91
C HIS A 18 2.93 28.79 -31.56
N ARG A 19 4.10 29.37 -31.85
CA ARG A 19 5.32 28.67 -32.27
C ARG A 19 5.87 27.84 -31.10
N ILE A 20 6.01 26.55 -31.33
CA ILE A 20 6.72 25.58 -30.49
C ILE A 20 8.23 25.82 -30.63
N PRO A 21 9.00 26.01 -29.55
CA PRO A 21 10.46 25.98 -29.63
C PRO A 21 10.95 24.53 -29.71
N ARG A 22 11.63 24.19 -30.82
CA ARG A 22 12.38 22.95 -30.99
C ARG A 22 13.54 22.91 -29.98
N VAL A 23 13.50 22.00 -29.01
CA VAL A 23 14.67 21.63 -28.21
C VAL A 23 15.47 20.59 -28.99
N ARG A 24 16.73 20.93 -29.26
CA ARG A 24 17.70 20.16 -30.04
C ARG A 24 18.22 19.00 -29.19
N GLN A 25 18.19 17.80 -29.76
CA GLN A 25 18.82 16.60 -29.20
C GLN A 25 20.34 16.77 -29.10
N HIS A 26 20.93 16.41 -27.96
CA HIS A 26 22.35 16.07 -27.84
C HIS A 26 22.48 14.64 -27.34
N LEU A 27 22.78 13.76 -28.30
CA LEU A 27 23.24 12.39 -28.09
C LEU A 27 24.69 12.47 -27.60
N GLY A 28 24.89 12.32 -26.29
CA GLY A 28 26.19 12.05 -25.69
C GLY A 28 26.33 10.57 -25.40
N GLN A 29 27.06 9.84 -26.26
CA GLN A 29 27.46 8.46 -26.01
C GLN A 29 28.49 8.41 -24.89
N ARG A 30 28.25 7.60 -23.83
CA ARG A 30 29.31 7.09 -22.95
C ARG A 30 28.98 5.66 -22.53
N SER A 31 29.83 4.73 -22.97
CA SER A 31 29.84 3.30 -22.63
C SER A 31 30.34 3.06 -21.18
N PRO A 32 30.07 1.87 -20.59
CA PRO A 32 30.22 1.63 -19.15
C PRO A 32 31.56 1.01 -18.76
N PRO A 33 31.98 1.06 -17.48
CA PRO A 33 33.02 0.16 -16.98
C PRO A 33 32.43 -1.18 -16.52
N ARG A 34 33.09 -2.26 -16.96
CA ARG A 34 32.91 -3.65 -16.54
C ARG A 34 33.72 -3.92 -15.27
N THR A 35 33.11 -4.53 -14.26
CA THR A 35 33.70 -5.49 -13.31
C THR A 35 32.51 -6.26 -12.71
N GLY A 36 32.40 -7.58 -12.63
CA GLY A 36 33.37 -8.65 -12.82
C GLY A 36 33.73 -9.30 -11.49
N THR A 37 32.80 -10.01 -10.84
CA THR A 37 33.20 -11.03 -9.85
C THR A 37 32.18 -12.17 -9.76
N HIS A 38 32.69 -13.38 -10.04
CA HIS A 38 32.02 -14.65 -9.89
C HIS A 38 31.84 -15.02 -8.41
N HIS A 39 30.68 -15.57 -8.04
CA HIS A 39 30.56 -16.43 -6.87
C HIS A 39 29.82 -17.72 -7.24
N ARG A 40 30.60 -18.78 -7.40
CA ARG A 40 30.19 -20.19 -7.37
C ARG A 40 30.89 -20.81 -6.17
N SER A 41 30.15 -21.40 -5.24
CA SER A 41 30.49 -22.66 -4.55
C SER A 41 29.41 -22.95 -3.51
N LEU A 42 28.59 -23.99 -3.72
CA LEU A 42 28.79 -25.40 -3.37
C LEU A 42 28.33 -25.73 -1.95
N TYR A 43 27.32 -26.60 -1.92
CA TYR A 43 26.76 -27.28 -0.76
C TYR A 43 27.81 -28.15 -0.08
N HIS A 44 27.98 -28.00 1.24
CA HIS A 44 28.65 -29.00 2.07
C HIS A 44 27.63 -29.74 2.91
N LEU A 45 27.51 -31.04 2.64
CA LEU A 45 26.84 -32.03 3.45
C LEU A 45 27.83 -32.48 4.54
N PHE A 46 27.48 -32.31 5.82
CA PHE A 46 28.25 -32.86 6.93
C PHE A 46 27.44 -33.97 7.61
N THR A 47 27.94 -35.19 7.51
CA THR A 47 27.59 -36.33 8.35
C THR A 47 28.89 -36.81 8.96
N LEU A 48 28.96 -36.90 10.29
CA LEU A 48 29.79 -37.90 10.96
C LEU A 48 29.26 -38.15 12.37
N SER A 49 29.30 -39.43 12.70
CA SER A 49 28.75 -40.12 13.86
C SER A 49 29.90 -40.54 14.77
N GLY A 50 29.64 -40.53 16.09
CA GLY A 50 30.03 -41.65 16.96
C GLY A 50 31.31 -41.56 17.80
N GLY A 51 31.14 -41.84 19.10
CA GLY A 51 32.13 -42.43 20.02
C GLY A 51 32.97 -41.41 20.81
N GLY A 52 33.01 -41.37 22.14
CA GLY A 52 32.82 -42.42 23.15
C GLY A 52 34.18 -42.78 23.77
N GLY A 53 34.49 -42.27 24.96
CA GLY A 53 35.73 -42.63 25.68
C GLY A 53 35.94 -41.83 26.97
N THR A 54 36.05 -42.54 28.09
CA THR A 54 36.14 -42.01 29.46
C THR A 54 37.54 -42.21 30.06
N ARG A 55 38.08 -41.23 30.81
CA ARG A 55 38.68 -41.36 32.17
C ARG A 55 39.57 -40.16 32.59
N ARG A 56 39.27 -39.62 33.80
CA ARG A 56 40.13 -39.40 35.01
C ARG A 56 41.54 -38.75 34.81
N LEU A 57 42.06 -37.76 35.57
CA LEU A 57 41.92 -37.25 36.95
C LEU A 57 42.47 -35.79 37.03
N ARG A 58 42.06 -35.04 38.07
CA ARG A 58 42.53 -33.69 38.53
C ARG A 58 43.95 -33.73 39.16
N PRO A 59 44.60 -32.63 39.66
CA PRO A 59 44.18 -31.22 39.83
C PRO A 59 45.24 -30.13 39.47
N GLY A 60 44.81 -28.87 39.33
CA GLY A 60 45.71 -27.71 39.23
C GLY A 60 44.93 -26.40 39.36
N TRP A 61 45.40 -25.50 40.22
CA TRP A 61 44.73 -24.29 40.68
C TRP A 61 44.97 -23.07 39.78
N GLN A 62 44.09 -22.07 39.96
CA GLN A 62 44.22 -20.61 39.75
C GLN A 62 43.61 -19.94 38.50
N ASP A 63 42.69 -19.03 38.84
CA ASP A 63 42.28 -17.77 38.20
C ASP A 63 42.27 -17.66 36.68
N GLU A 64 41.05 -17.61 36.13
CA GLU A 64 40.79 -16.79 34.95
C GLU A 64 39.36 -16.25 34.97
N ARG A 65 39.29 -14.91 34.93
CA ARG A 65 38.08 -14.14 34.70
C ARG A 65 37.50 -14.56 33.35
N MET A 66 36.40 -15.31 33.36
CA MET A 66 35.59 -15.53 32.17
C MET A 66 34.21 -14.95 32.40
N SER A 67 34.05 -13.73 31.87
CA SER A 67 32.76 -13.17 31.49
C SER A 67 32.00 -14.24 30.72
N GLY A 68 31.01 -14.84 31.38
CA GLY A 68 30.04 -15.70 30.73
C GLY A 68 29.22 -14.82 29.79
N SER A 69 29.69 -14.68 28.54
CA SER A 69 28.83 -14.39 27.40
C SER A 69 27.86 -15.56 27.30
N ARG A 70 26.78 -15.50 28.08
CA ARG A 70 25.55 -16.19 27.72
C ARG A 70 25.19 -15.57 26.39
N SER A 71 25.43 -16.32 25.32
CA SER A 71 24.79 -16.14 24.04
C SER A 71 23.30 -16.12 24.32
N SER A 72 22.77 -14.93 24.57
CA SER A 72 21.34 -14.72 24.63
C SER A 72 20.88 -15.07 23.23
N ASN A 73 20.13 -16.16 23.18
CA ASN A 73 19.39 -16.62 22.04
C ASN A 73 18.34 -15.53 21.74
N ALA A 74 18.79 -14.40 21.22
CA ALA A 74 17.99 -13.29 20.78
C ALA A 74 17.84 -13.41 19.27
N ALA A 75 17.23 -14.52 18.85
CA ALA A 75 16.19 -14.41 17.85
C ALA A 75 15.00 -13.67 18.50
N ALA A 76 15.24 -12.42 18.92
CA ALA A 76 14.17 -11.46 19.05
C ALA A 76 13.65 -11.36 17.63
N THR A 77 12.45 -11.90 17.40
CA THR A 77 11.67 -11.64 16.21
C THR A 77 11.80 -10.15 15.95
N GLN A 78 12.57 -9.76 14.93
CA GLN A 78 12.76 -8.36 14.62
C GLN A 78 11.37 -7.86 14.31
N ALA A 79 10.79 -7.11 15.27
CA ALA A 79 9.44 -6.57 15.13
C ALA A 79 9.41 -5.91 13.75
N ALA A 80 8.43 -6.28 12.93
CA ALA A 80 8.32 -5.73 11.59
C ALA A 80 8.37 -4.21 11.73
N ASP A 81 9.36 -3.58 11.12
CA ASP A 81 9.58 -2.15 11.30
C ASP A 81 8.50 -1.31 10.62
N VAL A 82 7.69 -1.94 9.76
CA VAL A 82 6.54 -1.39 9.06
C VAL A 82 5.29 -2.19 9.41
N THR A 83 4.20 -1.49 9.70
CA THR A 83 2.84 -2.03 9.74
C THR A 83 1.97 -1.36 8.67
N LEU A 84 1.12 -2.16 8.02
CA LEU A 84 0.15 -1.70 7.03
C LEU A 84 -1.21 -1.45 7.69
N VAL A 85 -1.83 -0.33 7.37
CA VAL A 85 -3.20 0.02 7.74
C VAL A 85 -4.06 -0.01 6.49
N ILE A 86 -5.14 -0.78 6.51
CA ILE A 86 -6.16 -0.75 5.46
C ILE A 86 -7.40 -0.12 6.06
N ALA A 87 -7.83 1.03 5.53
CA ALA A 87 -9.03 1.70 5.98
C ALA A 87 -10.23 1.30 5.11
N VAL A 88 -11.26 0.77 5.73
CA VAL A 88 -12.53 0.39 5.10
C VAL A 88 -13.63 1.23 5.72
N LYS A 89 -14.50 1.83 4.90
CA LYS A 89 -15.67 2.58 5.39
C LYS A 89 -16.80 1.60 5.71
N ARG A 90 -17.87 1.58 4.92
CA ARG A 90 -18.95 0.60 5.03
C ARG A 90 -19.12 -0.08 3.69
N LEU A 91 -19.14 -1.41 3.67
CA LEU A 91 -19.21 -2.18 2.43
C LEU A 91 -20.48 -1.84 1.63
N ALA A 92 -21.61 -1.66 2.33
CA ALA A 92 -22.90 -1.32 1.72
C ALA A 92 -22.97 0.09 1.10
N ALA A 93 -22.20 1.05 1.63
CA ALA A 93 -22.13 2.42 1.14
C ALA A 93 -20.99 2.64 0.12
N ALA A 94 -20.08 1.68 0.02
CA ALA A 94 -18.94 1.74 -0.88
C ALA A 94 -19.39 1.51 -2.34
N LYS A 95 -18.79 2.27 -3.26
CA LYS A 95 -18.86 2.04 -4.72
C LYS A 95 -20.26 2.07 -5.32
N THR A 96 -21.09 3.03 -4.94
CA THR A 96 -22.42 3.28 -5.55
C THR A 96 -22.35 3.39 -7.08
N ARG A 97 -21.21 3.84 -7.62
CA ARG A 97 -20.89 3.90 -9.05
C ARG A 97 -20.85 2.52 -9.74
N LEU A 98 -20.78 1.40 -9.01
CA LEU A 98 -20.93 0.03 -9.53
C LEU A 98 -22.38 -0.48 -9.57
N ALA A 99 -23.35 0.29 -9.06
CA ALA A 99 -24.77 -0.08 -9.12
C ALA A 99 -25.30 -0.41 -10.53
N PRO A 100 -24.82 0.21 -11.63
CA PRO A 100 -25.29 -0.14 -12.98
C PRO A 100 -24.97 -1.58 -13.41
N ILE A 101 -23.98 -2.23 -12.79
CA ILE A 101 -23.51 -3.56 -13.19
C ILE A 101 -23.78 -4.65 -12.14
N PHE A 102 -24.11 -4.28 -10.90
CA PHE A 102 -24.33 -5.22 -9.80
C PHE A 102 -25.57 -4.86 -8.98
N SER A 103 -26.30 -5.89 -8.53
CA SER A 103 -27.27 -5.74 -7.44
C SER A 103 -26.57 -5.31 -6.14
N ALA A 104 -27.31 -4.76 -5.18
CA ALA A 104 -26.74 -4.31 -3.91
C ALA A 104 -25.97 -5.43 -3.18
N ALA A 105 -26.56 -6.63 -3.08
CA ALA A 105 -25.92 -7.80 -2.47
C ALA A 105 -24.67 -8.25 -3.23
N THR A 106 -24.70 -8.22 -4.57
CA THR A 106 -23.53 -8.58 -5.38
C THR A 106 -22.42 -7.54 -5.21
N ARG A 107 -22.76 -6.26 -5.15
CA ARG A 107 -21.79 -5.19 -4.93
C ARG A 107 -21.08 -5.35 -3.60
N GLU A 108 -21.81 -5.62 -2.52
CA GLU A 108 -21.24 -5.88 -1.20
C GLU A 108 -20.29 -7.07 -1.21
N ALA A 109 -20.70 -8.19 -1.80
CA ALA A 109 -19.85 -9.36 -1.96
C ALA A 109 -18.58 -9.08 -2.80
N VAL A 110 -18.70 -8.25 -3.84
CA VAL A 110 -17.56 -7.84 -4.67
C VAL A 110 -16.61 -6.94 -3.88
N VAL A 111 -17.10 -5.95 -3.12
CA VAL A 111 -16.25 -5.08 -2.30
C VAL A 111 -15.52 -5.88 -1.22
N LEU A 112 -16.22 -6.79 -0.54
CA LEU A 112 -15.61 -7.68 0.44
C LEU A 112 -14.52 -8.56 -0.18
N ALA A 113 -14.77 -9.11 -1.37
CA ALA A 113 -13.78 -9.91 -2.08
C ALA A 113 -12.54 -9.10 -2.50
N MET A 114 -12.71 -7.82 -2.86
CA MET A 114 -11.58 -6.92 -3.14
C MET A 114 -10.74 -6.66 -1.90
N LEU A 115 -11.39 -6.45 -0.75
CA LEU A 115 -10.71 -6.31 0.52
C LEU A 115 -9.90 -7.56 0.87
N VAL A 116 -10.49 -8.75 0.70
CA VAL A 116 -9.81 -10.03 0.93
C VAL A 116 -8.58 -10.17 0.06
N ASP A 117 -8.67 -9.87 -1.24
CA ASP A 117 -7.52 -9.95 -2.14
C ASP A 117 -6.43 -8.93 -1.76
N THR A 118 -6.84 -7.71 -1.38
CA THR A 118 -5.92 -6.65 -0.93
C THR A 118 -5.19 -7.07 0.35
N ILE A 119 -5.89 -7.59 1.35
CA ILE A 119 -5.30 -8.08 2.60
C ILE A 119 -4.33 -9.22 2.32
N ASN A 120 -4.70 -10.20 1.50
CA ASN A 120 -3.82 -11.32 1.17
C ASN A 120 -2.51 -10.86 0.53
N ALA A 121 -2.58 -9.94 -0.43
CA ALA A 121 -1.38 -9.38 -1.06
C ALA A 121 -0.54 -8.59 -0.05
N ALA A 122 -1.18 -7.73 0.75
CA ALA A 122 -0.51 -6.89 1.75
C ALA A 122 0.16 -7.69 2.88
N SER A 123 -0.52 -8.70 3.43
CA SER A 123 -0.04 -9.55 4.53
C SER A 123 1.19 -10.40 4.15
N SER A 124 1.43 -10.61 2.86
CA SER A 124 2.66 -11.27 2.39
C SER A 124 3.90 -10.37 2.45
N VAL A 125 3.72 -9.06 2.67
CA VAL A 125 4.81 -8.06 2.71
C VAL A 125 5.06 -7.57 4.14
N ALA A 126 4.00 -7.28 4.91
CA ALA A 126 4.12 -6.78 6.28
C ALA A 126 2.83 -7.06 7.08
N PRO A 127 2.86 -7.02 8.43
CA PRO A 127 1.66 -7.13 9.25
C PRO A 127 0.60 -6.11 8.85
N VAL A 128 -0.65 -6.55 8.79
CA VAL A 128 -1.81 -5.73 8.38
C VAL A 128 -2.72 -5.50 9.57
N THR A 129 -3.20 -4.27 9.72
CA THR A 129 -4.36 -3.92 10.57
C THR A 129 -5.43 -3.27 9.71
N VAL A 130 -6.65 -3.78 9.79
CA VAL A 130 -7.82 -3.20 9.14
C VAL A 130 -8.55 -2.30 10.12
N VAL A 131 -8.74 -1.03 9.76
CA VAL A 131 -9.62 -0.12 10.52
C VAL A 131 -10.95 0.02 9.81
N THR A 132 -12.05 -0.32 10.50
CA THR A 132 -13.37 -0.41 9.89
C THR A 132 -14.52 -0.27 10.90
N PRO A 133 -15.61 0.44 10.56
CA PRO A 133 -16.88 0.38 11.31
C PRO A 133 -17.78 -0.80 10.88
N ASP A 134 -17.36 -1.59 9.89
CA ASP A 134 -18.13 -2.69 9.30
C ASP A 134 -17.70 -4.04 9.88
N GLU A 135 -18.61 -4.72 10.59
CA GLU A 135 -18.32 -5.98 11.29
C GLU A 135 -18.04 -7.13 10.32
N THR A 136 -18.63 -7.12 9.12
CA THR A 136 -18.35 -8.13 8.09
C THR A 136 -16.92 -7.99 7.57
N ALA A 137 -16.47 -6.75 7.34
CA ALA A 137 -15.09 -6.47 6.96
C ALA A 137 -14.10 -6.83 8.10
N ALA A 138 -14.46 -6.53 9.35
CA ALA A 138 -13.68 -6.88 10.53
C ALA A 138 -13.51 -8.40 10.65
N GLU A 139 -14.61 -9.16 10.53
CA GLU A 139 -14.57 -10.62 10.62
C GLU A 139 -13.74 -11.24 9.50
N ALA A 140 -13.91 -10.78 8.25
CA ALA A 140 -13.08 -11.23 7.14
C ALA A 140 -11.59 -10.95 7.35
N ALA A 141 -11.24 -9.79 7.93
CA ALA A 141 -9.86 -9.46 8.26
C ALA A 141 -9.28 -10.40 9.35
N ARG A 142 -10.05 -10.67 10.41
CA ARG A 142 -9.66 -11.61 11.48
C ARG A 142 -9.40 -13.02 10.94
N GLN A 143 -10.27 -13.51 10.05
CA GLN A 143 -10.12 -14.83 9.41
C GLN A 143 -8.85 -14.95 8.57
N LEU A 144 -8.34 -13.84 8.04
CA LEU A 144 -7.07 -13.77 7.30
C LEU A 144 -5.85 -13.54 8.20
N GLY A 145 -6.04 -13.47 9.53
CA GLY A 145 -4.97 -13.22 10.49
C GLY A 145 -4.51 -11.76 10.56
N ALA A 146 -5.27 -10.82 9.97
CA ALA A 146 -4.99 -9.39 10.13
C ALA A 146 -5.50 -8.87 11.48
N GLY A 147 -4.79 -7.88 12.03
CA GLY A 147 -5.29 -7.10 13.15
C GLY A 147 -6.55 -6.32 12.76
N VAL A 148 -7.41 -6.02 13.73
CA VAL A 148 -8.62 -5.23 13.49
C VAL A 148 -8.75 -4.15 14.54
N LEU A 149 -9.00 -2.93 14.07
CA LEU A 149 -9.45 -1.81 14.89
C LEU A 149 -10.86 -1.43 14.46
N MET A 150 -11.81 -1.47 15.40
CA MET A 150 -13.13 -0.90 15.14
C MET A 150 -13.00 0.62 15.03
N ASP A 151 -13.53 1.18 13.94
CA ASP A 151 -13.45 2.61 13.67
C ASP A 151 -14.17 3.42 14.78
N PRO A 152 -13.43 4.21 15.60
CA PRO A 152 -14.02 4.98 16.69
C PRO A 152 -14.63 6.30 16.21
N THR A 153 -14.64 6.57 14.90
CA THR A 153 -15.11 7.83 14.33
C THR A 153 -16.59 8.08 14.70
N PRO A 154 -16.92 9.23 15.31
CA PRO A 154 -18.29 9.58 15.63
C PRO A 154 -19.19 9.69 14.38
N ALA A 155 -20.46 9.33 14.53
CA ALA A 155 -21.45 9.57 13.49
C ALA A 155 -21.51 11.06 13.12
N GLY A 156 -21.49 11.37 11.81
CA GLY A 156 -21.51 12.75 11.31
C GLY A 156 -20.16 13.48 11.34
N HIS A 157 -19.05 12.80 11.66
CA HIS A 157 -17.72 13.38 11.54
C HIS A 157 -17.46 13.91 10.12
N ARG A 158 -16.86 15.10 10.00
CA ARG A 158 -16.67 15.79 8.71
C ARG A 158 -15.67 15.11 7.79
N ASP A 159 -14.72 14.37 8.38
CA ASP A 159 -13.68 13.65 7.66
C ASP A 159 -13.46 12.27 8.28
N PRO A 160 -14.39 11.33 8.06
CA PRO A 160 -14.39 10.07 8.80
C PRO A 160 -13.23 9.14 8.40
N LEU A 161 -12.82 9.17 7.13
CA LEU A 161 -11.74 8.31 6.65
C LEU A 161 -10.40 8.68 7.28
N ASN A 162 -10.03 9.97 7.24
CA ASN A 162 -8.76 10.41 7.80
C ASN A 162 -8.78 10.31 9.34
N ASN A 163 -9.94 10.47 9.99
CA ASN A 163 -10.07 10.25 11.43
C ASN A 163 -9.81 8.78 11.82
N ALA A 164 -10.42 7.83 11.12
CA ALA A 164 -10.20 6.40 11.32
C ALA A 164 -8.71 6.01 11.13
N ILE A 165 -8.07 6.55 10.09
CA ILE A 165 -6.64 6.33 9.83
C ILE A 165 -5.78 6.90 10.97
N THR A 166 -6.05 8.13 11.43
CA THR A 166 -5.32 8.74 12.55
C THR A 166 -5.52 7.99 13.87
N ALA A 167 -6.71 7.42 14.09
CA ALA A 167 -6.96 6.57 15.24
C ALA A 167 -6.14 5.27 15.17
N ALA A 168 -6.10 4.61 14.02
CA ALA A 168 -5.26 3.43 13.78
C ALA A 168 -3.77 3.75 13.94
N GLU A 169 -3.33 4.87 13.40
CA GLU A 169 -1.99 5.38 13.54
C GLU A 169 -1.57 5.58 15.00
N THR A 170 -2.49 6.11 15.82
CA THR A 170 -2.26 6.33 17.25
C THR A 170 -2.16 5.00 18.00
N ALA A 171 -3.06 4.06 17.72
CA ALA A 171 -3.08 2.75 18.36
C ALA A 171 -1.82 1.92 18.05
N LEU A 172 -1.32 1.99 16.81
CA LEU A 172 -0.20 1.18 16.35
C LEU A 172 1.17 1.80 16.62
N ARG A 173 1.24 3.06 17.06
CA ARG A 173 2.51 3.79 17.17
C ARG A 173 3.50 3.17 18.14
N ALA A 174 2.99 2.54 19.21
CA ALA A 174 3.82 1.88 20.21
C ALA A 174 4.51 0.62 19.65
N GLU A 175 3.96 0.02 18.60
CA GLU A 175 4.39 -1.27 18.06
C GLU A 175 5.16 -1.11 16.73
N ALA A 176 4.87 -0.05 15.96
CA ALA A 176 5.51 0.21 14.67
C ALA A 176 5.91 1.69 14.52
N ALA A 177 7.20 1.91 14.25
CA ALA A 177 7.74 3.26 13.97
C ALA A 177 7.35 3.77 12.57
N ASN A 178 7.12 2.85 11.62
CA ASN A 178 6.76 3.16 10.25
C ASN A 178 5.38 2.60 9.94
N ILE A 179 4.50 3.44 9.42
CA ILE A 179 3.12 3.09 9.14
C ILE A 179 2.83 3.43 7.68
N VAL A 180 2.19 2.49 6.99
CA VAL A 180 1.76 2.66 5.60
C VAL A 180 0.25 2.45 5.54
N VAL A 181 -0.45 3.35 4.86
CA VAL A 181 -1.90 3.21 4.62
C VAL A 181 -2.12 2.76 3.19
N LEU A 182 -2.95 1.75 2.99
CA LEU A 182 -3.41 1.28 1.68
C LEU A 182 -4.92 1.48 1.54
N GLN A 183 -5.38 1.79 0.33
CA GLN A 183 -6.79 1.62 -0.01
C GLN A 183 -7.17 0.13 0.08
N GLY A 184 -8.38 -0.16 0.57
CA GLY A 184 -8.86 -1.52 0.82
C GLY A 184 -9.43 -2.22 -0.41
N ASP A 185 -9.24 -1.67 -1.59
CA ASP A 185 -9.96 -2.07 -2.78
C ASP A 185 -9.09 -2.17 -4.02
N LEU A 186 -7.89 -2.72 -3.81
CA LEU A 186 -6.84 -2.96 -4.80
C LEU A 186 -6.78 -4.46 -5.13
N PRO A 187 -7.82 -5.07 -5.73
CA PRO A 187 -7.85 -6.53 -5.91
C PRO A 187 -6.80 -7.05 -6.89
N ALA A 188 -6.17 -6.17 -7.68
CA ALA A 188 -5.09 -6.54 -8.60
C ALA A 188 -3.69 -6.32 -7.99
N LEU A 189 -3.60 -5.87 -6.73
CA LEU A 189 -2.33 -5.63 -6.04
C LEU A 189 -1.47 -6.89 -6.03
N GLN A 190 -0.22 -6.74 -6.49
CA GLN A 190 0.78 -7.79 -6.35
C GLN A 190 1.71 -7.51 -5.15
N PRO A 191 2.08 -8.53 -4.37
CA PRO A 191 3.05 -8.39 -3.27
C PRO A 191 4.35 -7.68 -3.67
N GLN A 192 4.86 -7.99 -4.86
CA GLN A 192 6.11 -7.42 -5.37
C GLN A 192 5.98 -5.91 -5.62
N GLU A 193 4.84 -5.45 -6.11
CA GLU A 193 4.58 -4.01 -6.31
C GLU A 193 4.60 -3.24 -4.99
N LEU A 194 3.96 -3.80 -3.95
CA LEU A 194 3.96 -3.20 -2.62
C LEU A 194 5.36 -3.23 -2.00
N ALA A 195 6.09 -4.33 -2.15
CA ALA A 195 7.45 -4.46 -1.62
C ALA A 195 8.42 -3.45 -2.28
N GLU A 196 8.34 -3.27 -3.59
CA GLU A 196 9.11 -2.26 -4.33
C GLU A 196 8.75 -0.83 -3.91
N ALA A 197 7.45 -0.53 -3.79
CA ALA A 197 6.98 0.78 -3.34
C ALA A 197 7.46 1.08 -1.92
N LEU A 198 7.39 0.11 -1.01
CA LEU A 198 7.88 0.21 0.36
C LEU A 198 9.39 0.42 0.40
N SER A 199 10.15 -0.32 -0.42
CA SER A 199 11.60 -0.15 -0.54
C SER A 199 11.97 1.27 -0.99
N LEU A 200 11.26 1.81 -1.98
CA LEU A 200 11.49 3.18 -2.44
C LEU A 200 11.05 4.23 -1.40
N ALA A 201 9.93 3.99 -0.72
CA ALA A 201 9.37 4.89 0.29
C ALA A 201 10.31 5.14 1.47
N ARG A 202 11.16 4.17 1.82
CA ARG A 202 12.18 4.30 2.89
C ARG A 202 13.16 5.46 2.67
N GLY A 203 13.31 5.95 1.44
CA GLY A 203 14.12 7.13 1.13
C GLY A 203 13.51 8.46 1.57
N TYR A 204 12.26 8.47 2.05
CA TYR A 204 11.52 9.67 2.39
C TYR A 204 10.82 9.52 3.75
N GLN A 205 10.70 10.63 4.49
CA GLN A 205 9.89 10.63 5.71
C GLN A 205 8.41 10.42 5.41
N ARG A 206 7.91 11.06 4.34
CA ARG A 206 6.54 10.89 3.84
C ARG A 206 6.54 10.77 2.34
N SER A 207 5.84 9.77 1.84
CA SER A 207 5.64 9.58 0.41
C SER A 207 4.27 8.97 0.12
N PHE A 208 3.83 9.02 -1.13
CA PHE A 208 2.54 8.43 -1.53
C PHE A 208 2.61 7.86 -2.95
N VAL A 209 1.69 6.95 -3.26
CA VAL A 209 1.43 6.47 -4.61
C VAL A 209 0.06 7.00 -5.05
N GLY A 210 0.03 7.75 -6.15
CA GLY A 210 -1.21 8.21 -6.76
C GLY A 210 -2.00 7.05 -7.37
N ASP A 211 -3.32 7.17 -7.39
CA ASP A 211 -4.19 6.24 -8.12
C ASP A 211 -3.92 6.28 -9.64
N ARG A 212 -4.56 5.37 -10.37
CA ARG A 212 -4.44 5.28 -11.83
C ARG A 212 -4.91 6.53 -12.58
N HIS A 213 -5.80 7.31 -11.97
CA HIS A 213 -6.41 8.49 -12.56
C HIS A 213 -5.57 9.76 -12.28
N GLY A 214 -4.59 9.66 -11.38
CA GLY A 214 -3.69 10.73 -10.96
C GLY A 214 -4.29 11.72 -9.96
N THR A 215 -5.53 11.51 -9.51
CA THR A 215 -6.26 12.45 -8.64
C THR A 215 -6.33 11.98 -7.19
N GLY A 216 -6.43 10.67 -6.99
CA GLY A 216 -6.51 10.02 -5.69
C GLY A 216 -5.17 9.45 -5.22
N THR A 217 -5.17 8.85 -4.04
CA THR A 217 -4.00 8.21 -3.43
C THR A 217 -4.34 6.77 -3.10
N SER A 218 -3.58 5.82 -3.65
CA SER A 218 -3.78 4.40 -3.36
C SER A 218 -2.96 3.94 -2.14
N ALA A 219 -1.81 4.57 -1.89
CA ALA A 219 -0.97 4.29 -0.73
C ALA A 219 -0.30 5.56 -0.17
N LEU A 220 -0.19 5.66 1.15
CA LEU A 220 0.52 6.72 1.88
C LEU A 220 1.52 6.09 2.84
N PHE A 221 2.74 6.58 2.86
CA PHE A 221 3.85 6.01 3.63
C PHE A 221 4.38 7.06 4.61
N ALA A 222 4.62 6.65 5.85
CA ALA A 222 5.30 7.47 6.84
C ALA A 222 6.39 6.67 7.54
N PHE A 223 7.64 7.14 7.44
CA PHE A 223 8.81 6.54 8.07
C PHE A 223 9.36 7.48 9.15
N GLY A 224 9.30 7.04 10.41
CA GLY A 224 9.76 7.81 11.57
C GLY A 224 9.01 9.12 11.81
N THR A 225 7.78 9.27 11.28
CA THR A 225 6.97 10.49 11.40
C THR A 225 5.47 10.16 11.37
N ALA A 226 4.63 11.19 11.55
CA ALA A 226 3.18 11.08 11.39
C ALA A 226 2.77 10.99 9.91
N LEU A 227 1.72 10.23 9.62
CA LEU A 227 1.09 10.06 8.32
C LEU A 227 0.56 11.39 7.79
N ALA A 228 -0.12 12.17 8.64
CA ALA A 228 -0.90 13.34 8.23
C ALA A 228 -1.80 13.02 7.00
N PRO A 229 -2.79 12.13 7.16
CA PRO A 229 -3.57 11.61 6.04
C PRO A 229 -4.53 12.68 5.47
N HIS A 230 -4.60 12.75 4.14
CA HIS A 230 -5.46 13.66 3.38
C HIS A 230 -6.26 12.93 2.28
N PHE A 231 -6.69 11.70 2.55
CA PHE A 231 -7.50 10.88 1.63
C PHE A 231 -8.88 11.50 1.34
N GLY A 232 -9.45 11.13 0.19
CA GLY A 232 -10.67 11.71 -0.39
C GLY A 232 -10.40 12.43 -1.72
N SER A 233 -11.32 13.31 -2.14
CA SER A 233 -11.22 14.04 -3.41
C SER A 233 -9.92 14.84 -3.54
N ASP A 234 -9.24 14.74 -4.68
CA ASP A 234 -7.95 15.38 -4.94
C ASP A 234 -6.85 15.06 -3.91
N SER A 235 -6.91 13.87 -3.30
CA SER A 235 -5.96 13.46 -2.27
C SER A 235 -4.52 13.42 -2.76
N ALA A 236 -4.24 13.10 -4.03
CA ALA A 236 -2.88 13.20 -4.58
C ALA A 236 -2.33 14.63 -4.45
N ALA A 237 -3.13 15.62 -4.83
CA ALA A 237 -2.74 17.02 -4.75
C ALA A 237 -2.61 17.50 -3.30
N ARG A 238 -3.49 17.03 -2.40
CA ARG A 238 -3.40 17.35 -0.96
C ARG A 238 -2.18 16.73 -0.30
N HIS A 239 -1.86 15.47 -0.59
CA HIS A 239 -0.65 14.82 -0.08
C HIS A 239 0.61 15.52 -0.58
N ARG A 240 0.66 15.88 -1.88
CA ARG A 240 1.76 16.66 -2.44
C ARG A 240 1.93 18.02 -1.72
N ARG A 241 0.84 18.74 -1.48
CA ARG A 241 0.86 20.01 -0.72
C ARG A 241 1.28 19.85 0.74
N SER A 242 1.00 18.69 1.34
CA SER A 242 1.45 18.36 2.70
C SER A 242 2.95 18.02 2.78
N GLY A 243 3.68 18.02 1.65
CA GLY A 243 5.10 17.69 1.58
C GLY A 243 5.41 16.20 1.41
N ALA A 244 4.41 15.35 1.15
CA ALA A 244 4.66 13.96 0.80
C ALA A 244 5.18 13.84 -0.64
N ILE A 245 6.23 13.04 -0.84
CA ILE A 245 6.83 12.80 -2.16
C ILE A 245 6.02 11.76 -2.93
N GLU A 246 5.65 12.07 -4.17
CA GLU A 246 5.00 11.09 -5.03
C GLU A 246 6.02 10.07 -5.56
N LEU A 247 5.73 8.79 -5.34
CA LEU A 247 6.53 7.69 -5.86
C LEU A 247 6.08 7.36 -7.28
N THR A 248 7.03 7.21 -8.21
CA THR A 248 6.78 7.13 -9.66
C THR A 248 6.95 5.74 -10.27
N GLY A 249 7.03 4.69 -9.44
CA GLY A 249 7.01 3.31 -9.94
C GLY A 249 5.69 2.98 -10.64
N ALA A 250 5.75 2.05 -11.61
CA ALA A 250 4.60 1.74 -12.46
C ALA A 250 3.44 1.11 -11.66
N TRP A 251 3.74 0.08 -10.87
CA TRP A 251 2.84 -0.63 -9.94
C TRP A 251 1.36 -0.62 -10.32
N PRO A 252 1.00 -1.15 -11.50
CA PRO A 252 -0.35 -1.04 -12.03
C PRO A 252 -1.42 -1.65 -11.10
N GLY A 253 -1.11 -2.72 -10.35
CA GLY A 253 -2.03 -3.28 -9.36
C GLY A 253 -2.21 -2.37 -8.14
N LEU A 254 -1.11 -1.85 -7.58
CA LEU A 254 -1.13 -0.88 -6.47
C LEU A 254 -1.82 0.45 -6.83
N ARG A 255 -1.83 0.85 -8.10
CA ARG A 255 -2.50 2.08 -8.56
C ARG A 255 -3.96 1.88 -8.94
N CYS A 256 -4.45 0.64 -9.06
CA CYS A 256 -5.76 0.35 -9.62
C CYS A 256 -6.80 0.05 -8.53
N ASP A 257 -7.17 1.06 -7.76
CA ASP A 257 -8.39 1.08 -6.97
C ASP A 257 -9.63 1.08 -7.87
N ILE A 258 -10.77 0.65 -7.33
CA ILE A 258 -11.96 0.39 -8.14
C ILE A 258 -13.14 1.23 -7.65
N ASP A 259 -13.42 2.34 -8.31
CA ASP A 259 -14.63 3.12 -8.04
C ASP A 259 -15.73 2.88 -9.08
N THR A 260 -15.35 2.54 -10.31
CA THR A 260 -16.22 2.51 -11.48
C THR A 260 -16.17 1.17 -12.23
N PRO A 261 -17.15 0.89 -13.11
CA PRO A 261 -17.11 -0.29 -13.98
C PRO A 261 -15.85 -0.35 -14.86
N ASP A 262 -15.36 0.80 -15.33
CA ASP A 262 -14.12 0.90 -16.10
C ASP A 262 -12.91 0.57 -15.23
N ASP A 263 -12.99 0.88 -13.93
CA ASP A 263 -11.97 0.49 -12.98
C ASP A 263 -11.86 -1.02 -12.83
N LEU A 264 -13.01 -1.65 -12.64
CA LEU A 264 -13.13 -3.10 -12.55
C LEU A 264 -12.61 -3.81 -13.80
N GLN A 265 -12.92 -3.30 -15.00
CA GLN A 265 -12.44 -3.90 -16.23
C GLN A 265 -10.91 -3.84 -16.37
N ALA A 266 -10.31 -2.71 -16.00
CA ALA A 266 -8.85 -2.57 -16.00
C ALA A 266 -8.20 -3.50 -14.97
N ALA A 267 -8.71 -3.57 -13.75
CA ALA A 267 -8.23 -4.51 -12.74
C ALA A 267 -8.32 -5.97 -13.22
N ARG A 268 -9.41 -6.35 -13.90
CA ARG A 268 -9.55 -7.69 -14.50
C ARG A 268 -8.49 -8.00 -15.55
N ARG A 269 -8.06 -7.00 -16.33
CA ARG A 269 -6.97 -7.17 -17.32
C ARG A 269 -5.61 -7.30 -16.66
N LEU A 270 -5.39 -6.64 -15.53
CA LEU A 270 -4.17 -6.79 -14.72
C LEU A 270 -4.11 -8.15 -14.02
N GLY A 271 -5.27 -8.73 -13.71
CA GLY A 271 -5.39 -9.97 -12.96
C GLY A 271 -5.80 -9.68 -11.53
N VAL A 272 -7.10 -9.77 -11.25
CA VAL A 272 -7.62 -9.68 -9.88
C VAL A 272 -7.35 -10.96 -9.11
N GLY A 273 -7.27 -10.84 -7.79
CA GLY A 273 -7.11 -11.95 -6.88
C GLY A 273 -8.28 -12.94 -6.91
N THR A 274 -8.05 -14.07 -6.25
CA THR A 274 -8.93 -15.26 -6.36
C THR A 274 -10.31 -14.99 -5.79
N ALA A 275 -10.44 -14.21 -4.71
CA ALA A 275 -11.74 -13.92 -4.12
C ALA A 275 -12.58 -13.08 -5.08
N THR A 276 -12.02 -12.00 -5.61
CA THR A 276 -12.70 -11.12 -6.56
C THR A 276 -13.06 -11.86 -7.84
N ALA A 277 -12.12 -12.65 -8.40
CA ALA A 277 -12.37 -13.46 -9.59
C ALA A 277 -13.55 -14.43 -9.42
N ARG A 278 -13.62 -15.14 -8.27
CA ARG A 278 -14.72 -16.06 -7.96
C ARG A 278 -16.06 -15.33 -7.84
N THR A 279 -16.09 -14.20 -7.14
CA THR A 279 -17.32 -13.43 -6.96
C THR A 279 -17.84 -12.88 -8.29
N LEU A 280 -16.94 -12.40 -9.17
CA LEU A 280 -17.31 -11.95 -10.52
C LEU A 280 -17.75 -13.10 -11.43
N GLY A 281 -17.24 -14.30 -11.23
CA GLY A 281 -17.58 -15.51 -12.00
C GLY A 281 -18.90 -16.17 -11.60
N ARG A 282 -19.40 -15.91 -10.38
CA ARG A 282 -20.74 -16.33 -9.95
C ARG A 282 -21.76 -15.51 -10.73
N ARG A 283 -22.30 -16.09 -11.83
CA ARG A 283 -23.49 -15.53 -12.49
C ARG A 283 -24.55 -15.28 -11.43
N ALA A 284 -25.09 -14.05 -11.39
CA ALA A 284 -26.30 -13.77 -10.62
C ALA A 284 -27.39 -14.70 -11.14
N SER A 285 -27.74 -15.72 -10.35
CA SER A 285 -29.00 -16.43 -10.55
C SER A 285 -30.10 -15.37 -10.46
N LYS A 286 -30.81 -15.18 -11.59
CA LYS A 286 -32.04 -14.38 -11.64
C LYS A 286 -33.08 -14.97 -10.70
#